data_AF-A0AAV4RDT7-F1
#
_entry.id   AF-A0AAV4RDT7-F1
#
_cell.length_a   1.000
_cell.length_b   1.000
_cell.length_c   1.000
_cell.angle_alpha   90.00
_cell.angle_beta   90.00
_cell.angle_gamma   90.00
#
_symmetry.space_group_name_H-M   'P 1'
#
loop_
_entity.id
_entity.type
_entity.pdbx_description
1 polymer ?
#
loop_
_entity_poly.entity_id
_entity_poly.type
_entity_poly.pdbx_seq_one_letter_code
_entity_poly.pdbx_strand_id
1 'polypeptide(L)'
;MNGYTKVGDNTFPNLVPMLTGRFVEYFWNESVQETMYFDDIDLIWKEYAKRGYRTFYAEDNPLAGTFNYLKRGFYNPPTDYYFRPLALAIDKSNMTKDHCLNSQIETDIIYDYQRDFIKAMGNRPHFSFTMVSTITHDKLNKAGWADVPTVRLLEDMLDMGAFNNSLVVLFSDHGLRFGGIRRTYVGKFEERLPLMYIHLPKWFLDQHPVIAKI
;
A
#
# COMPACT_ATOMS: atom_id res chain seq x y z
N MET A 1 21.29 -1.53 -1.15
CA MET A 1 20.35 -1.47 0.00
C MET A 1 20.74 -2.47 1.09
N ASN A 2 20.97 -2.01 2.32
CA ASN A 2 21.42 -2.82 3.48
C ASN A 2 20.26 -3.51 4.26
N GLY A 3 19.23 -3.96 3.55
CA GLY A 3 18.02 -4.53 4.16
C GLY A 3 17.06 -3.46 4.73
N TYR A 4 15.77 -3.75 4.65
CA TYR A 4 14.68 -2.96 5.25
C TYR A 4 14.03 -3.83 6.33
N THR A 5 13.70 -3.25 7.48
CA THR A 5 13.15 -3.98 8.64
C THR A 5 11.89 -3.29 9.14
N LYS A 6 10.91 -4.09 9.55
CA LYS A 6 9.65 -3.61 10.12
C LYS A 6 9.87 -2.86 11.45
N VAL A 7 9.08 -1.82 11.69
CA VAL A 7 9.05 -1.05 12.94
C VAL A 7 8.25 -1.78 14.02
N GLY A 8 7.07 -2.27 13.65
CA GLY A 8 6.12 -2.91 14.55
C GLY A 8 5.69 -4.29 14.06
N ASP A 9 4.76 -4.89 14.79
CA ASP A 9 4.40 -6.28 14.52
C ASP A 9 3.50 -6.43 13.28
N ASN A 10 2.46 -5.58 13.12
CA ASN A 10 1.45 -5.61 12.04
C ASN A 10 1.49 -4.36 11.15
N THR A 11 0.59 -4.29 10.17
CA THR A 11 0.46 -3.21 9.20
C THR A 11 0.40 -1.82 9.81
N PHE A 12 -0.46 -1.59 10.80
CA PHE A 12 -0.67 -0.25 11.36
C PHE A 12 0.61 0.42 11.93
N PRO A 13 1.37 -0.22 12.85
CA PRO A 13 2.63 0.35 13.37
C PRO A 13 3.79 0.32 12.37
N ASN A 14 3.66 -0.33 11.22
CA ASN A 14 4.65 -0.25 10.15
C ASN A 14 4.34 0.89 9.16
N LEU A 15 3.07 1.06 8.80
CA LEU A 15 2.67 2.08 7.83
C LEU A 15 2.54 3.48 8.43
N VAL A 16 2.12 3.63 9.69
CA VAL A 16 2.02 4.96 10.31
C VAL A 16 3.36 5.70 10.32
N PRO A 17 4.49 5.10 10.76
CA PRO A 17 5.80 5.75 10.66
C PRO A 17 6.22 6.06 9.23
N MET A 18 5.93 5.16 8.29
CA MET A 18 6.25 5.38 6.88
C MET A 18 5.45 6.56 6.29
N LEU A 19 4.19 6.72 6.67
CA LEU A 19 3.28 7.73 6.13
C LEU A 19 3.33 9.07 6.87
N THR A 20 3.87 9.13 8.09
CA THR A 20 3.88 10.33 8.93
C THR A 20 5.27 10.74 9.44
N GLY A 21 6.26 9.85 9.39
CA GLY A 21 7.55 10.03 10.05
C GLY A 21 7.49 9.93 11.57
N ARG A 22 6.40 9.43 12.17
CA ARG A 22 6.19 9.31 13.63
C ARG A 22 5.72 7.92 14.02
N PHE A 23 6.10 7.47 15.21
CA PHE A 23 5.56 6.25 15.79
C PHE A 23 4.07 6.39 16.13
N VAL A 24 3.34 5.27 16.15
CA VAL A 24 1.89 5.22 16.37
C VAL A 24 1.48 5.90 17.66
N GLU A 25 2.27 5.71 18.71
CA GLU A 25 2.03 6.19 20.07
C GLU A 25 1.95 7.72 20.14
N TYR A 26 2.45 8.43 19.13
CA TYR A 26 2.30 9.87 19.01
C TYR A 26 0.84 10.29 18.75
N PHE A 27 0.05 9.43 18.10
CA PHE A 27 -1.32 9.75 17.67
C PHE A 27 -2.40 8.86 18.30
N TRP A 28 -2.10 7.57 18.48
CA TRP A 28 -3.12 6.57 18.74
C TRP A 28 -2.68 5.59 19.83
N ASN A 29 -3.63 5.24 20.70
CA ASN A 29 -3.56 4.13 21.64
C ASN A 29 -4.98 3.56 21.84
N GLU A 30 -5.10 2.49 22.62
CA GLU A 30 -6.36 1.78 22.84
C GLU A 30 -7.44 2.66 23.49
N SER A 31 -7.09 3.70 24.25
CA SER A 31 -8.06 4.58 24.90
C SER A 31 -8.84 5.47 23.94
N VAL A 32 -8.31 5.70 22.73
CA VAL A 32 -8.95 6.54 21.70
C VAL A 32 -9.56 5.72 20.56
N GLN A 33 -9.53 4.40 20.66
CA GLN A 33 -9.97 3.45 19.63
C GLN A 33 -11.36 3.77 19.06
N GLU A 34 -12.31 4.04 19.97
CA GLU A 34 -13.73 4.22 19.65
C GLU A 34 -14.12 5.70 19.41
N THR A 35 -13.19 6.64 19.58
CA THR A 35 -13.49 8.08 19.53
C THR A 35 -12.71 8.82 18.45
N MET A 36 -11.51 8.35 18.11
CA MET A 36 -10.63 9.04 17.17
C MET A 36 -10.93 8.69 15.72
N TYR A 37 -10.93 9.73 14.88
CA TYR A 37 -10.80 9.62 13.43
C TYR A 37 -9.40 10.07 12.99
N PHE A 38 -8.92 9.54 11.87
CA PHE A 38 -7.58 9.82 11.32
C PHE A 38 -7.52 11.09 10.45
N ASP A 39 -8.61 11.85 10.36
CA ASP A 39 -8.78 13.06 9.55
C ASP A 39 -7.79 14.17 9.88
N ASP A 40 -7.29 14.25 11.11
CA ASP A 40 -6.38 15.32 11.55
C ASP A 40 -4.90 14.89 11.59
N ILE A 41 -4.57 13.66 11.19
CA ILE A 41 -3.17 13.21 11.13
C ILE A 41 -2.48 13.75 9.87
N ASP A 42 -1.30 14.34 10.01
CA ASP A 42 -0.45 14.81 8.90
C ASP A 42 0.17 13.64 8.11
N LEU A 43 -0.67 12.93 7.36
CA LEU A 43 -0.27 11.87 6.43
C LEU A 43 0.38 12.49 5.19
N ILE A 44 1.44 11.86 4.67
CA ILE A 44 2.28 12.39 3.58
C ILE A 44 1.48 12.83 2.35
N TRP A 45 0.39 12.14 2.02
CA TRP A 45 -0.46 12.54 0.89
C TRP A 45 -1.13 13.89 1.08
N LYS A 46 -1.38 14.34 2.33
CA LYS A 46 -1.92 15.69 2.60
C LYS A 46 -0.88 16.76 2.26
N GLU A 47 0.41 16.50 2.47
CA GLU A 47 1.48 17.41 2.05
C GLU A 47 1.58 17.49 0.53
N TYR A 48 1.39 16.38 -0.18
CA TYR A 48 1.27 16.39 -1.63
C TYR A 48 0.03 17.14 -2.11
N ALA A 49 -1.13 16.94 -1.47
CA ALA A 49 -2.37 17.65 -1.78
C ALA A 49 -2.22 19.17 -1.64
N LYS A 50 -1.59 19.65 -0.55
CA LYS A 50 -1.28 21.08 -0.32
C LYS A 50 -0.41 21.68 -1.43
N ARG A 51 0.39 20.86 -2.12
CA ARG A 51 1.24 21.25 -3.27
C ARG A 51 0.57 21.06 -4.62
N GLY A 52 -0.74 20.78 -4.65
CA GLY A 52 -1.54 20.66 -5.86
C GLY A 52 -1.51 19.29 -6.53
N TYR A 53 -0.98 18.26 -5.87
CA TYR A 53 -1.01 16.89 -6.38
C TYR A 53 -2.42 16.30 -6.20
N ARG A 54 -2.85 15.47 -7.16
CA ARG A 54 -4.00 14.59 -6.92
C ARG A 54 -3.60 13.37 -6.12
N THR A 55 -4.42 13.02 -5.15
CA THR A 55 -4.11 11.99 -4.16
C THR A 55 -4.99 10.77 -4.36
N PHE A 56 -4.37 9.61 -4.20
CA PHE A 56 -5.01 8.32 -4.35
C PHE A 56 -4.63 7.43 -3.17
N TYR A 57 -5.63 6.75 -2.60
CA TYR A 57 -5.46 5.77 -1.55
C TYR A 57 -6.35 4.55 -1.79
N ALA A 58 -5.73 3.37 -1.82
CA ALA A 58 -6.43 2.11 -1.97
C ALA A 58 -5.91 1.02 -1.02
N GLU A 59 -6.85 0.32 -0.38
CA GLU A 59 -6.59 -0.94 0.32
C GLU A 59 -7.66 -1.97 -0.07
N ASP A 60 -7.24 -3.21 -0.27
CA ASP A 60 -8.11 -4.30 -0.74
C ASP A 60 -8.95 -4.95 0.38
N ASN A 61 -8.64 -4.68 1.64
CA ASN A 61 -9.43 -5.14 2.78
C ASN A 61 -10.16 -3.97 3.49
N PRO A 62 -11.46 -3.75 3.26
CA PRO A 62 -12.17 -2.56 3.78
C PRO A 62 -12.49 -2.61 5.28
N LEU A 63 -12.42 -3.80 5.90
CA LEU A 63 -12.72 -4.03 7.31
C LEU A 63 -11.46 -4.20 8.17
N ALA A 64 -10.40 -4.74 7.58
CA ALA A 64 -9.11 -4.95 8.24
C ALA A 64 -7.97 -4.08 7.67
N GLY A 65 -8.29 -3.08 6.85
CA GLY A 65 -7.33 -2.11 6.33
C GLY A 65 -6.63 -1.33 7.45
N THR A 66 -5.51 -0.73 7.10
CA THR A 66 -4.56 -0.06 8.01
C THR A 66 -5.22 0.83 9.04
N PHE A 67 -6.12 1.71 8.60
CA PHE A 67 -6.80 2.67 9.49
C PHE A 67 -8.20 2.20 9.93
N ASN A 68 -8.68 1.03 9.48
CA ASN A 68 -10.04 0.55 9.74
C ASN A 68 -10.09 -0.65 10.69
N TYR A 69 -9.04 -1.46 10.79
CA TYR A 69 -9.02 -2.60 11.71
C TYR A 69 -9.06 -2.13 13.17
N LEU A 70 -10.18 -2.45 13.85
CA LEU A 70 -10.44 -2.05 15.24
C LEU A 70 -10.26 -0.54 15.46
N LYS A 71 -10.65 0.28 14.48
CA LYS A 71 -10.49 1.74 14.46
C LYS A 71 -11.66 2.36 13.72
N ARG A 72 -12.00 3.62 14.03
CA ARG A 72 -13.06 4.33 13.28
C ARG A 72 -12.67 4.64 11.83
N GLY A 73 -11.38 4.66 11.51
CA GLY A 73 -10.87 5.08 10.20
C GLY A 73 -10.98 6.58 9.99
N PHE A 74 -11.30 6.96 8.76
CA PHE A 74 -11.51 8.35 8.38
C PHE A 74 -13.01 8.66 8.35
N TYR A 75 -13.38 9.83 8.86
CA TYR A 75 -14.73 10.36 8.77
C TYR A 75 -14.99 10.89 7.35
N ASN A 76 -14.08 11.70 6.82
CA ASN A 76 -14.09 12.16 5.43
C ASN A 76 -13.15 11.29 4.57
N PRO A 77 -13.39 11.19 3.25
CA PRO A 77 -12.44 10.56 2.35
C PRO A 77 -11.03 11.19 2.48
N PRO A 78 -9.97 10.41 2.76
CA PRO A 78 -8.65 10.96 3.07
C PRO A 78 -7.85 11.43 1.85
N THR A 79 -8.33 11.12 0.63
CA THR A 79 -7.71 11.40 -0.67
C THR A 79 -8.76 11.71 -1.73
N ASP A 80 -8.36 12.33 -2.84
CA ASP A 80 -9.26 12.65 -3.97
C ASP A 80 -9.88 11.39 -4.59
N TYR A 81 -9.07 10.32 -4.70
CA TYR A 81 -9.49 9.00 -5.16
C TYR A 81 -9.32 8.02 -4.00
N TYR A 82 -10.42 7.43 -3.57
CA TYR A 82 -10.45 6.53 -2.41
C TYR A 82 -11.17 5.24 -2.79
N PHE A 83 -10.45 4.11 -2.76
CA PHE A 83 -10.98 2.82 -3.23
C PHE A 83 -12.00 2.19 -2.26
N ARG A 84 -11.94 2.54 -0.97
CA ARG A 84 -12.70 1.86 0.08
C ARG A 84 -14.21 1.75 -0.17
N PRO A 85 -14.92 2.75 -0.72
CA PRO A 85 -16.34 2.61 -1.06
C PRO A 85 -16.62 1.44 -2.02
N LEU A 86 -15.76 1.23 -3.02
CA LEU A 86 -15.85 0.09 -3.94
C LEU A 86 -15.53 -1.22 -3.22
N ALA A 87 -14.45 -1.26 -2.44
CA ALA A 87 -14.10 -2.43 -1.64
C ALA A 87 -15.23 -2.86 -0.69
N LEU A 88 -15.92 -1.91 -0.03
CA LEU A 88 -17.08 -2.19 0.80
C LEU A 88 -18.28 -2.72 0.01
N ALA A 89 -18.50 -2.24 -1.22
CA ALA A 89 -19.57 -2.73 -2.06
C ALA A 89 -19.30 -4.18 -2.50
N ILE A 90 -18.04 -4.48 -2.82
CA ILE A 90 -17.56 -5.83 -3.14
C ILE A 90 -17.72 -6.77 -1.94
N ASP A 91 -17.25 -6.39 -0.76
CA ASP A 91 -17.34 -7.16 0.49
C ASP A 91 -18.79 -7.48 0.89
N LYS A 92 -19.72 -6.55 0.66
CA LYS A 92 -21.16 -6.76 0.91
C LYS A 92 -21.87 -7.56 -0.18
N SER A 93 -21.21 -7.82 -1.30
CA SER A 93 -21.81 -8.54 -2.42
C SER A 93 -21.66 -10.06 -2.23
N ASN A 94 -22.52 -10.84 -2.89
CA ASN A 94 -22.36 -12.29 -2.99
C ASN A 94 -21.48 -12.70 -4.19
N MET A 95 -20.73 -11.77 -4.76
CA MET A 95 -19.97 -11.98 -6.00
C MET A 95 -18.54 -12.45 -5.75
N THR A 96 -18.04 -12.31 -4.51
CA THR A 96 -16.69 -12.72 -4.12
C THR A 96 -16.66 -14.20 -3.72
N LYS A 97 -15.75 -14.95 -4.33
CA LYS A 97 -15.44 -16.33 -3.94
C LYS A 97 -13.94 -16.58 -4.09
N ASP A 98 -13.31 -17.05 -3.01
CA ASP A 98 -11.91 -17.49 -3.00
C ASP A 98 -10.91 -16.46 -3.57
N HIS A 99 -11.07 -15.17 -3.24
CA HIS A 99 -10.27 -14.03 -3.73
C HIS A 99 -10.52 -13.63 -5.18
N CYS A 100 -11.65 -14.04 -5.75
CA CYS A 100 -12.11 -13.62 -7.06
C CYS A 100 -13.48 -12.93 -6.97
N LEU A 101 -13.65 -11.84 -7.70
CA LEU A 101 -14.94 -11.28 -8.04
C LEU A 101 -15.38 -11.86 -9.39
N ASN A 102 -16.31 -12.81 -9.38
CA ASN A 102 -16.67 -13.60 -10.57
C ASN A 102 -15.43 -14.24 -11.24
N SER A 103 -15.02 -13.79 -12.42
CA SER A 103 -13.86 -14.31 -13.17
C SER A 103 -12.57 -13.49 -12.99
N GLN A 104 -12.60 -12.42 -12.19
CA GLN A 104 -11.46 -11.53 -11.98
C GLN A 104 -10.88 -11.73 -10.58
N ILE A 105 -9.56 -11.86 -10.46
CA ILE A 105 -8.90 -11.91 -9.16
C ILE A 105 -8.97 -10.53 -8.48
N GLU A 106 -9.23 -10.49 -7.17
CA GLU A 106 -9.42 -9.23 -6.43
C GLU A 106 -8.22 -8.28 -6.54
N THR A 107 -7.01 -8.84 -6.60
CA THR A 107 -5.77 -8.09 -6.82
C THR A 107 -5.78 -7.32 -8.15
N ASP A 108 -6.35 -7.88 -9.22
CA ASP A 108 -6.45 -7.15 -10.50
C ASP A 108 -7.41 -5.95 -10.37
N ILE A 109 -8.46 -6.03 -9.56
CA ILE A 109 -9.45 -4.94 -9.43
C ILE A 109 -8.81 -3.68 -8.84
N ILE A 110 -8.05 -3.84 -7.76
CA ILE A 110 -7.36 -2.72 -7.12
C ILE A 110 -6.20 -2.18 -7.98
N TYR A 111 -5.49 -3.06 -8.68
CA TYR A 111 -4.43 -2.67 -9.62
C TYR A 111 -4.98 -1.99 -10.87
N ASP A 112 -6.11 -2.43 -11.40
CA ASP A 112 -6.83 -1.77 -12.49
C ASP A 112 -7.24 -0.35 -12.06
N TYR A 113 -7.77 -0.20 -10.84
CA TYR A 113 -8.12 1.11 -10.30
C TYR A 113 -6.91 2.04 -10.17
N GLN A 114 -5.76 1.53 -9.73
CA GLN A 114 -4.51 2.28 -9.68
C GLN A 114 -3.99 2.63 -11.08
N ARG A 115 -3.94 1.67 -12.01
CA ARG A 115 -3.51 1.86 -13.39
C ARG A 115 -4.34 2.94 -14.07
N ASP A 116 -5.66 2.85 -13.95
CA ASP A 116 -6.58 3.80 -14.57
C ASP A 116 -6.43 5.20 -13.97
N PHE A 117 -6.17 5.31 -12.66
CA PHE A 117 -5.80 6.57 -12.03
C PHE A 117 -4.51 7.15 -12.62
N ILE A 118 -3.41 6.38 -12.67
CA ILE A 118 -2.13 6.83 -13.22
C ILE A 118 -2.30 7.27 -14.68
N LYS A 119 -2.97 6.45 -15.49
CA LYS A 119 -3.26 6.74 -16.89
C LYS A 119 -4.07 8.02 -17.05
N ALA A 120 -5.10 8.21 -16.22
CA ALA A 120 -5.91 9.42 -16.24
C ALA A 120 -5.09 10.65 -15.85
N MET A 121 -4.19 10.56 -14.86
CA MET A 121 -3.34 11.68 -14.46
C MET A 121 -2.38 12.10 -15.57
N GLY A 122 -1.80 11.16 -16.30
CA GLY A 122 -0.79 11.43 -17.32
C GLY A 122 0.39 12.20 -16.71
N ASN A 123 0.73 13.37 -17.26
CA ASN A 123 1.80 14.23 -16.74
C ASN A 123 1.39 15.11 -15.54
N ARG A 124 0.14 15.02 -15.07
CA ARG A 124 -0.31 15.81 -13.92
C ARG A 124 0.30 15.26 -12.63
N PRO A 125 0.77 16.13 -11.71
CA PRO A 125 1.37 15.68 -10.46
C PRO A 125 0.36 14.92 -9.61
N HIS A 126 0.76 13.73 -9.15
CA HIS A 126 -0.09 12.87 -8.34
C HIS A 126 0.71 12.05 -7.32
N PHE A 127 0.04 11.68 -6.24
CA PHE A 127 0.55 10.78 -5.20
C PHE A 127 -0.41 9.59 -5.10
N SER A 128 0.11 8.39 -5.26
CA SER A 128 -0.67 7.15 -5.20
C SER A 128 -0.12 6.22 -4.14
N PHE A 129 -0.97 5.81 -3.21
CA PHE A 129 -0.65 4.78 -2.23
C PHE A 129 -1.66 3.62 -2.34
N THR A 130 -1.14 2.43 -2.64
CA THR A 130 -1.92 1.19 -2.72
C THR A 130 -1.29 0.16 -1.79
N MET A 131 -2.09 -0.44 -0.91
CA MET A 131 -1.69 -1.60 -0.12
C MET A 131 -2.61 -2.77 -0.43
N VAL A 132 -2.02 -3.90 -0.82
CA VAL A 132 -2.73 -5.14 -1.13
C VAL A 132 -2.33 -6.18 -0.10
N SER A 133 -3.27 -6.60 0.72
CA SER A 133 -3.01 -7.49 1.86
C SER A 133 -3.82 -8.79 1.78
N THR A 134 -5.03 -8.77 1.21
CA THR A 134 -6.00 -9.88 1.32
C THR A 134 -5.45 -11.22 0.83
N ILE A 135 -4.79 -11.22 -0.33
CA ILE A 135 -4.36 -12.47 -0.95
C ILE A 135 -3.16 -13.12 -0.24
N THR A 136 -2.28 -12.33 0.37
CA THR A 136 -1.01 -12.78 0.97
C THR A 136 -1.05 -12.89 2.50
N HIS A 137 -2.06 -12.31 3.19
CA HIS A 137 -2.05 -12.11 4.64
C HIS A 137 -1.82 -13.39 5.48
N ASP A 138 -2.52 -14.49 5.16
CA ASP A 138 -2.55 -15.70 6.01
C ASP A 138 -1.96 -16.96 5.36
N LYS A 139 -1.66 -16.91 4.06
CA LYS A 139 -1.33 -18.09 3.27
C LYS A 139 -0.08 -17.84 2.42
N LEU A 140 1.04 -18.40 2.86
CA LEU A 140 2.33 -18.32 2.16
C LEU A 140 2.21 -18.64 0.65
N ASN A 141 1.53 -19.74 0.33
CA ASN A 141 1.42 -20.22 -1.06
C ASN A 141 0.47 -19.40 -1.94
N LYS A 142 -0.27 -18.43 -1.39
CA LYS A 142 -1.12 -17.53 -2.19
C LYS A 142 -0.35 -16.33 -2.76
N ALA A 143 0.87 -16.06 -2.30
CA ALA A 143 1.71 -15.00 -2.86
C ALA A 143 1.92 -15.15 -4.38
N GLY A 144 2.04 -16.38 -4.88
CA GLY A 144 2.16 -16.64 -6.31
C GLY A 144 0.94 -16.20 -7.15
N TRP A 145 -0.23 -16.00 -6.54
CA TRP A 145 -1.41 -15.49 -7.25
C TRP A 145 -1.34 -13.98 -7.48
N ALA A 146 -0.56 -13.25 -6.68
CA ALA A 146 -0.35 -11.81 -6.83
C ALA A 146 0.77 -11.49 -7.85
N ASP A 147 1.57 -12.47 -8.25
CA ASP A 147 2.75 -12.28 -9.10
C ASP A 147 2.36 -11.74 -10.48
N VAL A 148 1.52 -12.47 -11.23
CA VAL A 148 1.06 -12.05 -12.57
C VAL A 148 0.29 -10.72 -12.55
N PRO A 149 -0.67 -10.48 -11.62
CA PRO A 149 -1.27 -9.15 -11.45
C PRO A 149 -0.25 -8.03 -11.23
N THR A 150 0.76 -8.27 -10.39
CA THR A 150 1.78 -7.25 -10.07
C THR A 150 2.67 -6.97 -11.26
N VAL A 151 3.10 -8.00 -12.00
CA VAL A 151 3.88 -7.85 -13.24
C VAL A 151 3.11 -7.03 -14.26
N ARG A 152 1.83 -7.35 -14.50
CA ARG A 152 0.99 -6.59 -15.44
C ARG A 152 0.86 -5.13 -15.06
N LEU A 153 0.63 -4.81 -13.78
CA LEU A 153 0.59 -3.42 -13.32
C LEU A 153 1.90 -2.68 -13.60
N LEU A 154 3.05 -3.31 -13.31
CA LEU A 154 4.36 -2.72 -13.52
C LEU A 154 4.68 -2.54 -15.01
N GLU A 155 4.33 -3.51 -15.85
CA GLU A 155 4.44 -3.42 -17.32
C GLU A 155 3.54 -2.31 -17.87
N ASP A 156 2.27 -2.24 -17.46
CA ASP A 156 1.36 -1.17 -17.87
C ASP A 156 1.90 0.22 -17.49
N MET A 157 2.43 0.36 -16.26
CA MET A 157 3.06 1.59 -15.77
C MET A 157 4.33 1.95 -16.57
N LEU A 158 5.11 0.96 -17.00
CA LEU A 158 6.29 1.16 -17.84
C LEU A 158 5.89 1.62 -19.24
N ASP A 159 4.93 0.94 -19.86
CA ASP A 159 4.45 1.20 -21.22
C ASP A 159 3.79 2.59 -21.35
N MET A 160 3.10 3.06 -20.30
CA MET A 160 2.55 4.43 -20.28
C MET A 160 3.59 5.50 -19.90
N GLY A 161 4.84 5.11 -19.62
CA GLY A 161 5.93 6.03 -19.28
C GLY A 161 5.87 6.58 -17.85
N ALA A 162 5.11 5.98 -16.93
CA ALA A 162 4.97 6.47 -15.56
C ALA A 162 6.31 6.50 -14.81
N PHE A 163 7.20 5.53 -15.09
CA PHE A 163 8.55 5.43 -14.51
C PHE A 163 9.52 6.54 -14.97
N ASN A 164 9.19 7.28 -16.04
CA ASN A 164 10.06 8.33 -16.58
C ASN A 164 10.03 9.62 -15.75
N ASN A 165 9.01 9.82 -14.93
CA ASN A 165 8.85 11.04 -14.14
C ASN A 165 8.33 10.80 -12.71
N SER A 166 8.30 9.55 -12.27
CA SER A 166 7.80 9.16 -10.94
C SER A 166 8.86 8.46 -10.12
N LEU A 167 8.94 8.80 -8.84
CA LEU A 167 9.52 7.92 -7.84
C LEU A 167 8.50 6.80 -7.57
N VAL A 168 8.90 5.55 -7.78
CA VAL A 168 8.04 4.39 -7.53
C VAL A 168 8.63 3.57 -6.40
N VAL A 169 7.81 3.27 -5.39
CA VAL A 169 8.18 2.41 -4.27
C VAL A 169 7.33 1.14 -4.33
N LEU A 170 7.98 0.00 -4.50
CA LEU A 170 7.38 -1.32 -4.30
C LEU A 170 7.88 -1.86 -2.97
N PHE A 171 6.97 -2.15 -2.04
CA PHE A 171 7.36 -2.52 -0.69
C PHE A 171 6.37 -3.49 -0.06
N SER A 172 6.77 -4.05 1.09
CA SER A 172 5.92 -4.77 2.03
C SER A 172 6.07 -4.14 3.41
N ASP A 173 5.04 -4.21 4.23
CA ASP A 173 5.04 -3.72 5.62
C ASP A 173 5.63 -4.75 6.60
N HIS A 174 5.35 -6.04 6.40
CA HIS A 174 5.91 -7.17 7.14
C HIS A 174 5.74 -8.50 6.40
N GLY A 175 6.48 -9.54 6.81
CA GLY A 175 6.24 -10.90 6.33
C GLY A 175 5.10 -11.61 7.04
N LEU A 176 4.95 -12.92 6.78
CA LEU A 176 3.83 -13.71 7.30
C LEU A 176 3.81 -13.75 8.84
N ARG A 177 2.68 -13.32 9.43
CA ARG A 177 2.51 -13.22 10.90
C ARG A 177 1.97 -14.48 11.56
N PHE A 178 1.53 -15.49 10.79
CA PHE A 178 0.91 -16.68 11.34
C PHE A 178 1.40 -17.96 10.66
N GLY A 179 1.10 -19.11 11.27
CA GLY A 179 1.42 -20.42 10.71
C GLY A 179 2.79 -20.98 11.13
N GLY A 180 3.00 -22.25 10.76
CA GLY A 180 4.16 -23.04 11.20
C GLY A 180 5.52 -22.51 10.70
N ILE A 181 5.54 -21.79 9.58
CA ILE A 181 6.77 -21.26 8.97
C ILE A 181 7.56 -20.37 9.94
N ARG A 182 6.88 -19.61 10.82
CA ARG A 182 7.51 -18.73 11.82
C ARG A 182 8.36 -19.47 12.85
N ARG A 183 8.18 -20.78 13.01
CA ARG A 183 9.00 -21.62 13.90
C ARG A 183 10.33 -22.01 13.26
N THR A 184 10.48 -21.85 11.95
CA THR A 184 11.71 -22.16 11.23
C THR A 184 12.70 -20.99 11.31
N TYR A 185 13.99 -21.26 11.07
CA TYR A 185 15.01 -20.21 11.01
C TYR A 185 14.69 -19.19 9.90
N VAL A 186 14.38 -19.67 8.70
CA VAL A 186 14.03 -18.82 7.54
C VAL A 186 12.80 -17.98 7.82
N GLY A 187 11.76 -18.55 8.42
CA GLY A 187 10.54 -17.80 8.75
C GLY A 187 10.76 -16.63 9.71
N LYS A 188 11.81 -16.66 10.55
CA LYS A 188 12.16 -15.51 11.40
C LYS A 188 12.71 -14.34 10.58
N PHE A 189 13.41 -14.60 9.46
CA PHE A 189 13.86 -13.59 8.52
C PHE A 189 12.71 -13.08 7.67
N GLU A 190 11.94 -14.00 7.06
CA GLU A 190 10.76 -13.66 6.24
C GLU A 190 9.83 -12.70 6.98
N GLU A 191 9.54 -12.96 8.26
CA GLU A 191 8.68 -12.11 9.08
C GLU A 191 9.21 -10.67 9.27
N ARG A 192 10.54 -10.47 9.26
CA ARG A 192 11.20 -9.23 9.70
C ARG A 192 11.89 -8.46 8.58
N LEU A 193 12.11 -9.06 7.43
CA LEU A 193 12.78 -8.48 6.27
C LEU A 193 11.80 -8.31 5.11
N PRO A 194 10.81 -7.41 5.23
CA PRO A 194 9.93 -7.12 4.11
C PRO A 194 10.71 -6.48 2.95
N LEU A 195 10.13 -6.57 1.76
CA LEU A 195 10.67 -5.99 0.54
C LEU A 195 10.64 -4.45 0.61
N MET A 196 11.69 -3.82 0.08
CA MET A 196 11.71 -2.39 -0.27
C MET A 196 12.50 -2.24 -1.56
N TYR A 197 11.84 -1.75 -2.60
CA TYR A 197 12.43 -1.43 -3.88
C TYR A 197 12.01 -0.01 -4.27
N ILE A 198 12.99 0.83 -4.60
CA ILE A 198 12.78 2.23 -4.95
C ILE A 198 13.35 2.44 -6.35
N HIS A 199 12.48 2.86 -7.26
CA HIS A 199 12.87 3.36 -8.58
C HIS A 199 12.85 4.88 -8.57
N LEU A 200 13.90 5.46 -9.13
CA LEU A 200 14.01 6.89 -9.40
C LEU A 200 14.14 7.13 -10.90
N PRO A 201 13.51 8.17 -11.46
CA PRO A 201 13.66 8.50 -12.87
C PRO A 201 15.13 8.74 -13.26
N LYS A 202 15.50 8.34 -14.47
CA LYS A 202 16.87 8.51 -14.97
C LYS A 202 17.36 9.96 -14.88
N TRP A 203 16.54 10.93 -15.27
CA TRP A 203 16.91 12.35 -15.23
C TRP A 203 17.24 12.81 -13.80
N PHE A 204 16.54 12.29 -12.79
CA PHE A 204 16.77 12.64 -11.38
C PHE A 204 18.12 12.09 -10.92
N LEU A 205 18.43 10.84 -11.27
CA LEU A 205 19.72 10.22 -10.97
C LEU A 205 20.89 10.93 -11.66
N ASP A 206 20.71 11.35 -12.91
CA ASP A 206 21.72 12.10 -13.67
C ASP A 206 22.00 13.48 -13.04
N GLN A 207 20.99 14.13 -12.46
CA GLN A 207 21.12 15.41 -11.72
C GLN A 207 21.62 15.24 -10.29
N HIS A 208 21.47 14.06 -9.69
CA HIS A 208 21.88 13.74 -8.33
C HIS A 208 22.81 12.52 -8.25
N PRO A 209 24.05 12.58 -8.79
CA PRO A 209 24.95 11.42 -8.90
C PRO A 209 25.37 10.78 -7.57
N VAL A 210 25.19 11.49 -6.45
CA VAL A 210 25.46 10.95 -5.10
C VAL A 210 24.42 9.89 -4.71
N ILE A 211 23.16 10.07 -5.13
CA ILE A 211 22.06 9.12 -4.87
C ILE A 211 22.21 7.88 -5.75
N ALA A 212 22.71 8.03 -6.98
CA ALA A 212 22.91 6.93 -7.93
C ALA A 212 23.99 5.91 -7.54
N LYS A 213 24.77 6.16 -6.48
CA LYS A 213 25.87 5.31 -6.02
C LYS A 213 25.51 4.37 -4.86
N ILE A 214 24.23 4.33 -4.45
CA ILE A 214 23.68 3.55 -3.32
C ILE A 214 22.94 2.31 -3.84
#